data_AF-A0A8D7B021-F1
#
_entry.id   AF-A0A8D7B021-F1
#
_cell.length_a   1.000
_cell.length_b   1.000
_cell.length_c   1.000
_cell.angle_alpha   90.00
_cell.angle_beta   90.00
_cell.angle_gamma   90.00
#
_symmetry.space_group_name_H-M   'P 1'
#
loop_
_entity.id
_entity.type
_entity.pdbx_description
1 polymer ?
#
loop_
_entity_poly.entity_id
_entity_poly.type
_entity_poly.pdbx_seq_one_letter_code
_entity_poly.pdbx_strand_id
1 'polypeptide(L)'
;MASFTGPNCCLNYSTVDMYLKYELQPTSVRTLVHFYRVTIRSGVITKYDHGSSMANMVAYGQSSPPEYHMPNIPHHLPLLLSYGGGDRLSDVKDVQLLLKDLRNHDADKLVAQLVKEYAHLDFVMGVNAKQVVYDGLIAFFGKHS
;
A
#
# COMPACT_ATOMS: atom_id res chain seq x y z
N MET A 1 -11.51 -5.15 -13.28
CA MET A 1 -10.87 -5.42 -11.98
C MET A 1 -9.44 -5.92 -12.15
N ALA A 2 -9.21 -7.11 -12.72
CA ALA A 2 -7.87 -7.71 -12.86
C ALA A 2 -6.82 -6.89 -13.64
N SER A 3 -7.25 -5.96 -14.51
CA SER A 3 -6.32 -5.12 -15.29
C SER A 3 -5.39 -4.29 -14.39
N PHE A 4 -5.93 -3.74 -13.30
CA PHE A 4 -5.18 -2.85 -12.40
C PHE A 4 -4.74 -3.54 -11.11
N THR A 5 -5.51 -4.50 -10.59
CA THR A 5 -5.23 -5.13 -9.28
C THR A 5 -4.39 -6.40 -9.36
N GLY A 6 -4.24 -6.98 -10.56
CA GLY A 6 -3.58 -8.26 -10.76
C GLY A 6 -4.54 -9.45 -10.94
N PRO A 7 -4.02 -10.61 -11.38
CA PRO A 7 -4.80 -11.83 -11.51
C PRO A 7 -5.13 -12.40 -10.12
N ASN A 8 -6.37 -12.22 -9.68
CA ASN A 8 -6.81 -12.69 -8.37
C ASN A 8 -6.99 -14.21 -8.37
N CYS A 9 -6.54 -14.89 -7.32
CA CYS A 9 -6.65 -16.36 -7.21
C CYS A 9 -7.99 -16.80 -6.64
N CYS A 10 -8.55 -16.01 -5.72
CA CYS A 10 -9.37 -16.54 -4.64
C CYS A 10 -10.65 -15.73 -4.40
N LEU A 11 -11.09 -14.97 -5.41
CA LEU A 11 -12.32 -14.18 -5.35
C LEU A 11 -13.55 -15.01 -5.73
N ASN A 12 -14.64 -14.82 -4.98
CA ASN A 12 -15.96 -15.33 -5.35
C ASN A 12 -16.74 -14.24 -6.11
N TYR A 13 -17.40 -14.63 -7.21
CA TYR A 13 -18.19 -13.72 -8.04
C TYR A 13 -19.25 -12.94 -7.24
N SER A 14 -19.94 -13.61 -6.30
CA SER A 14 -20.94 -12.97 -5.44
C SER A 14 -20.33 -11.89 -4.54
N THR A 15 -19.11 -12.11 -4.05
CA THR A 15 -18.37 -11.15 -3.20
C THR A 15 -17.93 -9.93 -4.02
N VAL A 16 -17.47 -10.15 -5.26
CA VAL A 16 -17.07 -9.07 -6.16
C VAL A 16 -18.27 -8.19 -6.55
N ASP A 17 -19.42 -8.80 -6.86
CA ASP A 17 -20.65 -8.07 -7.21
C ASP A 17 -21.15 -7.19 -6.05
N MET A 18 -21.18 -7.76 -4.84
CA MET A 18 -21.49 -7.01 -3.63
C MET A 18 -20.54 -5.82 -3.44
N TYR A 19 -19.22 -6.04 -3.59
CA TYR A 19 -18.23 -4.98 -3.40
C TYR A 19 -18.38 -3.87 -4.45
N LEU A 20 -18.55 -4.20 -5.72
CA LEU A 20 -18.74 -3.21 -6.78
C LEU A 20 -20.00 -2.36 -6.56
N LYS A 21 -21.03 -2.95 -5.95
CA LYS A 21 -22.30 -2.26 -5.66
C LYS A 21 -22.21 -1.27 -4.50
N TYR A 22 -21.36 -1.51 -3.50
CA TYR A 22 -21.36 -0.75 -2.24
C TYR A 22 -20.04 -0.07 -1.86
N GLU A 23 -18.91 -0.59 -2.33
CA GLU A 23 -17.57 -0.26 -1.80
C GLU A 23 -16.71 0.59 -2.74
N LEU A 24 -17.17 0.86 -3.97
CA LEU A 24 -16.54 1.87 -4.83
C LEU A 24 -16.89 3.29 -4.34
N GLN A 25 -16.31 3.67 -3.21
CA GLN A 25 -16.46 4.99 -2.64
C GLN A 25 -15.73 6.03 -3.50
N PRO A 26 -16.34 7.20 -3.76
CA PRO A 26 -15.75 8.22 -4.63
C PRO A 26 -14.49 8.82 -3.99
N THR A 27 -13.54 9.21 -4.85
CA THR A 27 -12.33 9.95 -4.45
C THR A 27 -12.17 11.21 -5.30
N SER A 28 -11.34 12.15 -4.84
CA SER A 28 -11.13 13.41 -5.54
C SER A 28 -10.20 13.25 -6.75
N VAL A 29 -10.41 14.05 -7.79
CA VAL A 29 -9.48 14.13 -8.94
C VAL A 29 -8.06 14.50 -8.47
N ARG A 30 -7.94 15.32 -7.42
CA ARG A 30 -6.66 15.69 -6.82
C ARG A 30 -5.89 14.46 -6.33
N THR A 31 -6.56 13.52 -5.68
CA THR A 31 -5.97 12.26 -5.21
C THR A 31 -5.48 11.41 -6.38
N LEU A 32 -6.29 11.28 -7.44
CA LEU A 32 -5.92 10.49 -8.63
C LEU A 32 -4.71 11.08 -9.37
N VAL A 33 -4.68 12.41 -9.54
CA VAL A 33 -3.54 13.12 -10.15
C VAL A 33 -2.29 12.95 -9.29
N HIS A 34 -2.41 13.02 -7.96
CA HIS A 34 -1.30 12.80 -7.07
C HIS A 34 -0.72 11.39 -7.20
N PHE A 35 -1.59 10.38 -7.14
CA PHE A 35 -1.22 8.98 -7.25
C PHE A 35 -0.48 8.72 -8.57
N TYR A 36 -1.04 9.17 -9.70
CA TYR A 36 -0.42 9.04 -11.01
C TYR A 36 0.97 9.70 -11.09
N ARG A 37 1.15 10.88 -10.49
CA ARG A 37 2.46 11.56 -10.50
C ARG A 37 3.50 10.77 -9.71
N VAL A 38 3.14 10.27 -8.53
CA VAL A 38 4.05 9.49 -7.68
C VAL A 38 4.43 8.18 -8.38
N THR A 39 3.45 7.42 -8.87
CA THR A 39 3.70 6.07 -9.40
C THR A 39 4.26 6.05 -10.81
N ILE A 40 3.84 6.98 -11.70
CA ILE A 40 4.21 6.91 -13.12
C ILE A 40 5.30 7.90 -13.50
N ARG A 41 5.37 9.08 -12.87
CA ARG A 41 6.29 10.14 -13.29
C ARG A 41 7.56 10.25 -12.45
N SER A 42 7.42 10.15 -11.14
CA SER A 42 8.52 10.43 -10.20
C SER A 42 9.19 9.15 -9.71
N GLY A 43 8.39 8.16 -9.29
CA GLY A 43 8.88 7.02 -8.50
C GLY A 43 9.28 7.38 -7.07
N VAL A 44 9.17 8.66 -6.68
CA VAL A 44 9.47 9.17 -5.34
C VAL A 44 8.16 9.58 -4.66
N ILE A 45 7.99 9.13 -3.41
CA ILE A 45 6.82 9.44 -2.59
C ILE A 45 7.00 10.85 -2.01
N THR A 46 6.22 11.80 -2.51
CA THR A 46 6.27 13.21 -2.10
C THR A 46 4.91 13.70 -1.63
N LYS A 47 4.86 14.88 -1.01
CA LYS A 47 3.60 15.61 -0.82
C LYS A 47 2.98 16.00 -2.16
N TYR A 48 1.73 16.46 -2.12
CA TYR A 48 0.99 16.89 -3.31
C TYR A 48 1.69 18.05 -4.01
N ASP A 49 1.95 17.93 -5.31
CA ASP A 49 2.46 19.02 -6.12
C ASP A 49 1.32 19.94 -6.57
N HIS A 50 1.36 21.20 -6.14
CA HIS A 50 0.36 22.21 -6.49
C HIS A 50 0.52 22.75 -7.94
N GLY A 51 1.46 22.21 -8.71
CA GLY A 51 1.59 22.48 -10.14
C GLY A 51 2.39 23.73 -10.50
N SER A 52 2.79 24.54 -9.50
CA SER A 52 3.73 25.65 -9.69
C SER A 52 4.61 25.84 -8.46
N SER A 53 5.83 26.32 -8.67
CA SER A 53 6.78 26.59 -7.60
C SER A 53 6.27 27.63 -6.58
N MET A 54 5.50 28.62 -7.04
CA MET A 54 4.89 29.62 -6.15
C MET A 54 3.81 28.98 -5.27
N ALA A 55 2.95 28.13 -5.84
CA ALA A 55 1.91 27.46 -5.07
C ALA A 55 2.50 26.46 -4.05
N ASN A 56 3.56 25.74 -4.41
CA ASN A 56 4.29 24.89 -3.48
C ASN A 56 4.98 25.72 -2.39
N MET A 57 5.55 26.88 -2.72
CA MET A 57 6.15 27.79 -1.74
C MET A 57 5.12 28.27 -0.71
N VAL A 58 3.92 28.64 -1.16
CA VAL A 58 2.82 29.03 -0.27
C VAL A 58 2.37 27.86 0.62
N ALA A 59 2.32 26.64 0.08
CA ALA A 59 1.85 25.47 0.82
C ALA A 59 2.88 24.86 1.79
N TYR A 60 4.17 24.89 1.42
CA TYR A 60 5.23 24.12 2.10
C TYR A 60 6.44 24.95 2.52
N GLY A 61 6.54 26.21 2.13
CA GLY A 61 7.73 27.04 2.34
C GLY A 61 8.92 26.67 1.44
N GLN A 62 8.70 25.84 0.42
CA GLN A 62 9.70 25.43 -0.57
C GLN A 62 9.07 25.26 -1.96
N SER A 63 9.87 25.42 -3.02
CA SER A 63 9.38 25.40 -4.41
C SER A 63 9.00 24.01 -4.95
N SER A 64 9.49 22.94 -4.33
CA SER A 64 9.18 21.54 -4.65
C SER A 64 8.38 20.88 -3.53
N PRO A 65 7.52 19.88 -3.82
CA PRO A 65 6.85 19.13 -2.78
C PRO A 65 7.87 18.35 -1.93
N PRO A 66 7.80 18.43 -0.58
CA PRO A 66 8.67 17.64 0.30
C PRO A 66 8.54 16.13 0.07
N GLU A 67 9.65 15.41 0.13
CA GLU A 67 9.69 13.95 0.07
C GLU A 67 9.28 13.32 1.41
N TYR A 68 8.66 12.15 1.36
CA TYR A 68 8.44 11.30 2.52
C TYR A 68 9.60 10.32 2.67
N HIS A 69 10.43 10.53 3.68
CA HIS A 69 11.53 9.63 3.98
C HIS A 69 11.02 8.42 4.77
N MET A 70 10.93 7.27 4.11
CA MET A 70 10.54 5.99 4.73
C MET A 70 11.39 5.61 5.96
N PRO A 71 12.71 5.87 6.00
CA PRO A 71 13.51 5.61 7.20
C PRO A 71 13.10 6.40 8.45
N ASN A 72 12.26 7.44 8.31
CA ASN A 72 11.73 8.18 9.46
C ASN A 72 10.60 7.42 10.19
N ILE A 73 10.13 6.29 9.66
CA ILE A 73 9.19 5.43 10.37
C ILE A 73 9.90 4.89 11.63
N PRO A 74 9.35 5.08 12.84
CA PRO A 74 10.05 4.72 14.07
C PRO A 74 10.40 3.24 14.14
N HIS A 75 11.66 2.91 14.40
CA HIS A 75 12.18 1.54 14.41
C HIS A 75 11.48 0.58 15.39
N HIS A 76 10.91 1.12 16.45
CA HIS A 76 10.21 0.39 17.51
C HIS A 76 8.73 0.13 17.20
N LEU A 77 8.19 0.72 16.12
CA LEU A 77 6.80 0.54 15.72
C LEU A 77 6.64 -0.88 15.12
N PRO A 78 5.78 -1.73 15.69
CA PRO A 78 5.50 -3.03 15.09
C PRO A 78 4.79 -2.86 13.73
N LEU A 79 5.37 -3.42 12.67
CA LEU A 79 4.85 -3.43 11.31
C LEU A 79 4.70 -4.86 10.79
N LEU A 80 3.50 -5.18 10.32
CA LEU A 80 3.22 -6.37 9.52
C LEU A 80 2.95 -5.94 8.07
N LEU A 81 3.82 -6.34 7.15
CA LEU A 81 3.69 -6.09 5.72
C LEU A 81 3.32 -7.39 5.02
N SER A 82 2.02 -7.59 4.78
CA SER A 82 1.52 -8.67 3.92
C SER A 82 1.37 -8.15 2.49
N TYR A 83 2.00 -8.82 1.52
CA TYR A 83 1.99 -8.40 0.11
C TYR A 83 1.87 -9.60 -0.84
N GLY A 84 1.27 -9.34 -2.01
CA GLY A 84 0.88 -10.37 -2.97
C GLY A 84 1.89 -10.55 -4.09
N GLY A 85 2.17 -11.78 -4.50
CA GLY A 85 3.04 -12.03 -5.66
C GLY A 85 2.39 -11.68 -7.00
N GLY A 86 1.06 -11.71 -7.06
CA GLY A 86 0.26 -11.30 -8.22
C GLY A 86 -0.21 -9.86 -8.15
N ASP A 87 0.14 -9.10 -7.12
CA ASP A 87 -0.30 -7.71 -6.94
C ASP A 87 0.37 -6.78 -7.97
N ARG A 88 -0.45 -5.99 -8.67
CA ARG A 88 0.01 -5.00 -9.66
C ARG A 88 0.01 -3.55 -9.16
N LEU A 89 -0.67 -3.26 -8.04
CA LEU A 89 -0.67 -1.93 -7.43
C LEU A 89 0.40 -1.81 -6.35
N SER A 90 0.69 -2.90 -5.66
CA SER A 90 1.76 -3.01 -4.66
C SER A 90 2.66 -4.17 -5.05
N ASP A 91 3.33 -4.02 -6.19
CA ASP A 91 4.14 -5.11 -6.74
C ASP A 91 5.35 -5.42 -5.85
N VAL A 92 5.86 -6.64 -6.02
CA VAL A 92 6.95 -7.16 -5.17
C VAL A 92 8.16 -6.24 -5.17
N LYS A 93 8.50 -5.58 -6.28
CA LYS A 93 9.70 -4.73 -6.35
C LYS A 93 9.56 -3.49 -5.47
N ASP A 94 8.41 -2.82 -5.53
CA ASP A 94 8.15 -1.65 -4.71
C ASP A 94 8.13 -1.99 -3.22
N VAL A 95 7.56 -3.14 -2.85
CA VAL A 95 7.59 -3.61 -1.46
C VAL A 95 9.03 -3.93 -1.02
N GLN A 96 9.87 -4.51 -1.88
CA GLN A 96 11.28 -4.75 -1.54
C GLN A 96 12.06 -3.44 -1.35
N LEU A 97 11.75 -2.38 -2.11
CA LEU A 97 12.33 -1.05 -1.88
C LEU A 97 11.94 -0.52 -0.50
N LEU A 98 10.66 -0.63 -0.13
CA LEU A 98 10.19 -0.23 1.21
C LEU A 98 10.89 -1.04 2.32
N LEU A 99 10.99 -2.36 2.17
CA LEU A 99 11.69 -3.22 3.16
C LEU A 99 13.17 -2.85 3.30
N LYS A 100 13.82 -2.44 2.20
CA LYS A 100 15.21 -1.95 2.23
C LYS A 100 15.34 -0.64 3.00
N ASP A 101 14.38 0.28 2.84
CA ASP A 101 14.36 1.53 3.60
C ASP A 101 14.08 1.28 5.10
N LEU A 102 13.29 0.25 5.39
CA LEU A 102 12.96 -0.19 6.75
C LEU A 102 13.99 -1.14 7.39
N ARG A 103 15.13 -1.41 6.74
CA ARG A 103 16.14 -2.38 7.20
C ARG A 103 16.66 -2.18 8.63
N ASN A 104 16.53 -0.97 9.16
CA ASN A 104 16.98 -0.59 10.49
C ASN A 104 15.88 -0.79 11.56
N HIS A 105 14.68 -1.26 11.21
CA HIS A 105 13.65 -1.63 12.19
C HIS A 105 14.13 -2.73 13.13
N ASP A 106 13.57 -2.74 14.33
CA ASP A 106 13.87 -3.78 15.31
C ASP A 106 13.45 -5.16 14.76
N ALA A 107 14.33 -6.15 14.93
CA ALA A 107 14.21 -7.46 14.27
C ALA A 107 12.92 -8.22 14.60
N ASP A 108 12.34 -7.98 15.79
CA ASP A 108 11.07 -8.59 16.22
C ASP A 108 9.84 -7.75 15.87
N LYS A 109 10.03 -6.53 15.33
CA LYS A 109 8.98 -5.55 15.02
C LYS A 109 8.62 -5.48 13.54
N LEU A 110 9.47 -5.97 12.63
CA LEU A 110 9.18 -6.00 11.21
C LEU A 110 8.90 -7.43 10.75
N VAL A 111 7.65 -7.71 10.38
CA VAL A 111 7.24 -8.99 9.79
C VAL A 111 6.79 -8.77 8.37
N ALA A 112 7.44 -9.44 7.41
CA ALA A 112 7.06 -9.40 6.00
C ALA A 112 6.49 -10.76 5.58
N GLN A 113 5.30 -10.76 4.98
CA GLN A 113 4.59 -11.95 4.55
C GLN A 113 4.26 -11.85 3.05
N LEU A 114 4.96 -12.65 2.24
CA LEU A 114 4.63 -12.79 0.82
C LEU A 114 3.58 -13.89 0.63
N VAL A 115 2.42 -13.52 0.09
CA VAL A 115 1.39 -14.46 -0.36
C VAL A 115 1.42 -14.52 -1.88
N LYS A 116 2.16 -15.50 -2.42
CA LYS A 116 2.58 -15.51 -3.83
C LYS A 116 1.40 -15.44 -4.80
N GLU A 117 0.29 -16.09 -4.46
CA GLU A 117 -0.89 -16.23 -5.30
C GLU A 117 -1.86 -15.04 -5.20
N TYR A 118 -1.67 -14.15 -4.21
CA TYR A 118 -2.58 -13.03 -3.99
C TYR A 118 -2.31 -11.88 -4.96
N ALA A 119 -3.40 -11.32 -5.48
CA ALA A 119 -3.47 -10.00 -6.08
C ALA A 119 -4.03 -8.99 -5.07
N HIS A 120 -4.12 -7.71 -5.45
CA HIS A 120 -4.41 -6.61 -4.53
C HIS A 120 -5.72 -6.79 -3.74
N LEU A 121 -6.75 -7.35 -4.39
CA LEU A 121 -8.07 -7.49 -3.78
C LEU A 121 -8.22 -8.77 -2.95
N ASP A 122 -7.35 -9.77 -3.12
CA ASP A 122 -7.43 -11.04 -2.39
C ASP A 122 -7.20 -10.81 -0.87
N PHE A 123 -6.47 -9.77 -0.48
CA PHE A 123 -6.26 -9.39 0.92
C PHE A 123 -7.52 -8.99 1.65
N VAL A 124 -8.54 -8.49 0.93
CA VAL A 124 -9.81 -8.03 1.50
C VAL A 124 -10.93 -9.02 1.19
N MET A 125 -11.01 -9.48 -0.05
CA MET A 125 -12.13 -10.24 -0.60
C MET A 125 -11.81 -11.72 -0.88
N GLY A 126 -10.58 -12.18 -0.63
CA GLY A 126 -10.22 -13.58 -0.81
C GLY A 126 -11.01 -14.48 0.12
N VAL A 127 -11.60 -15.56 -0.39
CA VAL A 127 -12.38 -16.51 0.44
C VAL A 127 -11.52 -17.18 1.52
N ASN A 128 -10.22 -17.27 1.29
CA ASN A 128 -9.20 -17.79 2.20
C ASN A 128 -8.44 -16.69 2.98
N ALA A 129 -8.78 -15.41 2.81
CA ALA A 129 -8.10 -14.29 3.46
C ALA A 129 -8.08 -14.40 5.00
N LYS A 130 -9.14 -14.98 5.58
CA LYS A 130 -9.18 -15.30 7.01
C LYS A 130 -7.96 -16.12 7.46
N GLN A 131 -7.72 -17.24 6.78
CA GLN A 131 -6.69 -18.19 7.19
C GLN A 131 -5.29 -17.72 6.80
N VAL A 132 -5.17 -17.12 5.61
CA VAL A 132 -3.87 -16.78 5.03
C VAL A 132 -3.33 -15.46 5.57
N VAL A 133 -4.20 -14.49 5.90
CA VAL A 133 -3.81 -13.14 6.29
C VAL A 133 -4.30 -12.81 7.70
N TYR A 134 -5.61 -12.94 7.97
CA TYR A 134 -6.20 -12.39 9.20
C TYR A 134 -5.81 -13.14 10.47
N ASP A 135 -5.67 -14.47 10.43
CA ASP A 135 -5.23 -15.25 11.58
C ASP A 135 -3.79 -14.85 11.99
N GLY A 136 -2.92 -14.58 11.01
CA GLY A 136 -1.58 -14.04 11.24
C GLY A 136 -1.58 -12.60 11.77
N LEU A 137 -2.46 -11.75 11.25
CA LEU A 137 -2.68 -10.37 11.74
C LEU A 137 -3.11 -10.34 13.21
N ILE A 138 -4.06 -11.20 13.59
CA ILE A 138 -4.55 -11.29 14.98
C ILE A 138 -3.43 -11.78 15.91
N ALA A 139 -2.67 -12.80 15.49
CA ALA A 139 -1.51 -13.27 16.25
C ALA A 139 -0.43 -12.19 16.40
N PHE A 140 -0.19 -11.40 15.35
CA PHE A 140 0.74 -10.27 15.39
C PHE A 140 0.31 -9.21 16.40
N PHE A 141 -0.97 -8.81 16.40
CA PHE A 141 -1.49 -7.90 17.41
C PHE A 141 -1.33 -8.49 18.81
N GLY A 142 -1.71 -9.75 19.03
CA GLY A 142 -1.56 -10.39 20.34
C GLY A 142 -0.13 -10.44 20.89
N LYS A 143 0.89 -10.46 20.02
CA LYS A 143 2.31 -10.43 20.39
C LYS A 143 2.82 -9.03 20.76
N HIS A 144 2.16 -7.98 20.27
CA HIS A 144 2.64 -6.60 20.36
C HIS A 144 1.65 -5.63 21.06
N SER A 145 0.59 -6.16 21.65
CA SER A 145 -0.34 -5.46 22.54
C SER A 145 0.26 -5.10 23.90
#